data_AF-K2DXY0-F1
#
_entry.id   AF-K2DXY0-F1
#
_cell.length_a   1.000
_cell.length_b   1.000
_cell.length_c   1.000
_cell.angle_alpha   90.00
_cell.angle_beta   90.00
_cell.angle_gamma   90.00
#
_symmetry.space_group_name_H-M   'P 1'
#
loop_
_entity.id
_entity.type
_entity.pdbx_description
1 polymer ?
#
loop_
_entity_poly.entity_id
_entity_poly.type
_entity_poly.pdbx_seq_one_letter_code
_entity_poly.pdbx_strand_id
1 'polypeptide(L)' 'RIGRLVFGTSDPKTGAVVSVFQILDEKNLNHRIQYQGGVLAAECGKILSDFFKARRLLI' A
#
# COMPACT_ATOMS: atom_id res chain seq x y z
N ARG A 1 -16.77 -8.81 5.23
CA ARG A 1 -15.87 -8.92 4.06
C ARG A 1 -16.02 -7.66 3.23
N ILE A 2 -14.94 -6.93 2.95
CA ILE A 2 -15.03 -5.72 2.09
C ILE A 2 -15.04 -6.12 0.62
N GLY A 3 -15.72 -5.36 -0.24
CA GLY A 3 -15.75 -5.63 -1.68
C GLY A 3 -14.61 -4.98 -2.46
N ARG A 4 -14.10 -3.83 -1.98
CA ARG A 4 -13.10 -3.03 -2.69
C ARG A 4 -12.07 -2.43 -1.75
N LEU A 5 -10.81 -2.49 -2.16
CA LEU A 5 -9.68 -1.80 -1.52
C LEU A 5 -9.17 -0.70 -2.46
N VAL A 6 -8.97 0.50 -1.95
CA VAL A 6 -8.31 1.59 -2.70
C VAL A 6 -7.15 2.10 -1.85
N PHE A 7 -5.97 2.21 -2.44
CA PHE A 7 -4.78 2.69 -1.74
C PHE A 7 -3.96 3.66 -2.61
N GLY A 8 -3.14 4.48 -1.95
CA GLY A 8 -2.26 5.45 -2.59
C GLY A 8 -0.95 4.85 -3.08
N THR A 9 0.17 5.27 -2.50
CA THR A 9 1.49 4.73 -2.86
C THR A 9 1.62 3.27 -2.45
N SER A 10 2.34 2.49 -3.25
CA SER A 10 2.76 1.13 -2.88
C SER A 10 3.89 1.17 -1.84
N ASP A 11 4.00 0.10 -1.06
CA ASP A 11 5.13 -0.13 -0.16
C ASP A 11 6.09 -1.16 -0.77
N PRO A 12 7.24 -0.73 -1.35
CA PRO A 12 8.18 -1.64 -1.98
C PRO A 12 8.91 -2.57 -0.99
N LYS A 13 8.89 -2.26 0.32
CA LYS A 13 9.61 -3.03 1.33
C LYS A 13 8.77 -4.15 1.93
N THR A 14 7.48 -3.89 2.18
CA THR A 14 6.61 -4.84 2.90
C THR A 14 5.19 -4.96 2.35
N GLY A 15 4.86 -4.31 1.23
CA GLY A 15 3.49 -4.30 0.70
C GLY A 15 2.99 -5.67 0.24
N ALA A 16 1.75 -6.03 0.57
CA ALA A 16 1.20 -7.37 0.34
C ALA A 16 0.12 -7.47 -0.76
N VAL A 17 -0.23 -6.33 -1.38
CA VAL A 17 -1.24 -6.28 -2.46
C VAL A 17 -0.58 -6.34 -3.83
N VAL A 18 0.46 -5.53 -4.06
CA VAL A 18 1.10 -5.40 -5.38
C VAL A 18 2.64 -5.42 -5.32
N SER A 19 3.24 -5.46 -4.12
CA SER A 19 4.68 -5.30 -3.96
C SER A 19 5.37 -6.63 -3.65
N VAL A 20 5.65 -6.92 -2.38
CA VAL A 20 6.32 -8.16 -1.95
C VAL A 20 5.42 -9.37 -2.16
N PHE A 21 4.11 -9.20 -1.96
CA PHE A 21 3.11 -10.23 -2.20
C PHE A 21 1.94 -9.70 -3.03
N GLN A 22 1.16 -10.64 -3.55
CA GLN A 22 -0.09 -10.43 -4.27
C GLN A 22 -1.20 -11.25 -3.61
N ILE A 23 -1.34 -11.11 -2.27
CA ILE A 23 -2.22 -11.97 -1.47
C ILE A 23 -3.67 -11.95 -1.98
N LEU A 24 -4.13 -10.79 -2.45
CA LEU A 24 -5.51 -10.65 -2.90
C LEU A 24 -5.81 -11.40 -4.22
N ASP A 25 -4.77 -11.79 -4.95
CA ASP A 25 -4.86 -12.57 -6.18
C ASP A 25 -4.73 -14.09 -5.94
N GLU A 26 -4.55 -14.52 -4.69
CA GLU A 26 -4.38 -15.92 -4.33
C GLU A 26 -5.64 -16.74 -4.54
N LYS A 27 -5.55 -17.74 -5.43
CA LYS A 27 -6.70 -18.56 -5.87
C LYS A 27 -7.32 -19.37 -4.73
N ASN A 28 -6.56 -19.72 -3.70
CA ASN A 28 -7.04 -20.52 -2.58
C ASN A 28 -7.86 -19.72 -1.56
N LEU A 29 -7.88 -18.39 -1.65
CA LEU A 29 -8.72 -17.58 -0.78
C LEU A 29 -10.20 -17.71 -1.16
N ASN A 30 -11.05 -17.89 -0.14
CA ASN A 30 -12.51 -17.92 -0.29
C ASN A 30 -13.13 -16.53 -0.44
N HIS A 31 -12.32 -15.47 -0.50
CA HIS A 31 -12.76 -14.08 -0.70
C HIS A 31 -12.07 -13.46 -1.90
N ARG A 32 -12.81 -12.63 -2.65
CA ARG A 32 -12.27 -11.83 -3.74
C ARG A 32 -12.52 -10.36 -3.46
N ILE A 33 -11.45 -9.57 -3.57
CA ILE A 33 -11.48 -8.13 -3.35
C ILE A 33 -10.97 -7.48 -4.64
N GLN A 34 -11.74 -6.53 -5.18
CA GLN A 34 -11.22 -5.65 -6.23
C GLN A 34 -10.29 -4.62 -5.58
N TYR A 35 -9.08 -4.43 -6.10
CA TYR A 35 -8.18 -3.41 -5.58
C TYR A 35 -7.76 -2.40 -6.66
N GLN A 36 -7.59 -1.14 -6.23
CA GLN A 36 -7.03 -0.07 -7.04
C GLN A 36 -5.90 0.59 -6.25
N GLY A 37 -4.69 0.49 -6.74
CA GLY A 37 -3.55 1.25 -6.23
C GLY A 37 -3.35 2.56 -6.97
N GLY A 38 -2.48 3.41 -6.44
CA GLY A 38 -2.00 4.59 -7.15
C GLY A 38 -2.81 5.87 -6.92
N VAL A 39 -3.89 5.84 -6.15
CA VAL A 39 -4.77 7.00 -5.96
C VAL A 39 -4.06 8.05 -5.10
N LEU A 40 -3.72 9.19 -5.70
CA LEU A 40 -2.91 10.23 -5.06
C LEU A 40 -1.56 9.69 -4.54
N ALA A 41 -0.94 8.78 -5.29
CA ALA A 41 0.29 8.11 -4.85
C ALA A 41 1.44 9.08 -4.56
N ALA A 42 1.57 10.15 -5.34
CA ALA A 42 2.62 11.15 -5.13
C ALA A 42 2.44 11.88 -3.79
N GLU A 43 1.22 12.30 -3.47
CA GLU A 43 0.85 12.99 -2.24
C GLU A 43 0.98 12.07 -1.03
N CYS A 44 0.45 10.84 -1.12
CA CYS A 44 0.59 9.85 -0.06
C CYS A 44 2.06 9.49 0.20
N GLY A 45 2.85 9.31 -0.86
CA GLY A 45 4.29 9.06 -0.77
C GLY A 45 5.03 10.22 -0.11
N LYS A 46 4.70 11.45 -0.47
CA LYS A 46 5.27 12.66 0.12
C LYS A 46 5.03 12.73 1.63
N ILE A 47 3.82 12.45 2.10
CA ILE A 47 3.49 12.43 3.53
C ILE A 47 4.41 11.46 4.30
N LEU A 48 4.59 10.24 3.78
CA LEU A 48 5.47 9.23 4.39
C LEU A 48 6.94 9.67 4.38
N SER A 49 7.42 10.17 3.24
CA SER A 49 8.79 10.66 3.09
C SER A 49 9.10 11.80 4.06
N ASP A 50 8.20 12.77 4.19
CA ASP A 50 8.35 13.92 5.08
C ASP A 50 8.38 13.47 6.54
N PHE A 51 7.47 12.56 6.94
CA PHE A 51 7.43 12.01 8.30
C PHE A 51 8.76 11.33 8.68
N PHE A 52 9.26 10.42 7.85
CA PHE A 52 10.51 9.71 8.16
C PHE A 52 11.74 10.62 8.04
N LYS A 53 11.70 11.66 7.20
CA LYS A 53 12.75 12.68 7.15
C LYS A 53 12.80 13.46 8.46
N ALA A 54 11.66 13.96 8.94
CA ALA A 54 11.59 14.65 10.23
C ALA A 54 12.08 13.76 11.37
N ARG A 55 11.65 12.49 11.41
CA ARG A 55 12.08 11.54 12.45
C ARG A 55 13.59 11.31 12.48
N ARG A 56 14.27 11.31 11.32
CA ARG A 56 15.72 11.13 11.21
C ARG A 56 16.54 12.35 11.63
N LEU A 57 15.94 13.54 11.69
CA LEU A 57 16.62 14.77 12.13
C LEU A 57 16.53 15.00 13.63
N LEU A 58 15.73 14.19 14.34
CA LEU A 58 15.52 14.27 15.80
C LEU A 58 16.42 13.30 16.59
N ILE A 59 17.26 12.53 15.90
CA ILE A 59 18.25 11.58 16.44
C ILE A 59 19.63 12.06 16.03
#